data_AF-A0A7R9MJ20-F1
#
_entry.id   AF-A0A7R9MJ20-F1
#
_cell.length_a   1.000
_cell.length_b   1.000
_cell.length_c   1.000
_cell.angle_alpha   90.00
_cell.angle_beta   90.00
_cell.angle_gamma   90.00
#
_symmetry.space_group_name_H-M   'P 1'
#
loop_
_entity.id
_entity.type
_entity.pdbx_description
1 polymer ?
#
loop_
_entity_poly.entity_id
_entity_poly.type
_entity_poly.pdbx_seq_one_letter_code
_entity_poly.pdbx_strand_id
1 'polypeptide(L)'
;MTSRMGRRFYRLDTMPATGGQGYLDHGMSAQIENKWVFEVAWEVVNKVGGIYTVIRTKAQVTSEELGDQYVLVGPYNEQHARTEVEIEEPTDYAFKGAIDVLKSFGIRVIYGHWLIEGYPTVLLFDIGSASWKLDEWKHDFWNVTNIGIPHLDRECNDTLIFGYVFTWFLEEFYRRVEEERGRPLIVAQFHEWLAGVGLILCRTRHLDVATVFTTHATLLGRHLCAGAVDFYNNLDKFQLDREAGDRQIYHRYCMERAAANAAHVFTTVSDITG
;
A
#
# COMPACT_ATOMS: atom_id res chain seq x y z
N MET A 1 -36.81 0.05 14.74
CA MET A 1 -35.50 -0.27 14.14
C MET A 1 -34.47 0.66 14.76
N THR A 2 -33.81 0.21 15.83
CA THR A 2 -32.82 0.98 16.57
C THR A 2 -31.44 0.78 15.94
N SER A 3 -30.80 1.87 15.52
CA SER A 3 -29.48 1.85 14.87
C SER A 3 -28.42 1.22 15.79
N ARG A 4 -27.52 0.42 15.20
CA ARG A 4 -26.35 -0.19 15.89
C ARG A 4 -25.52 0.84 16.67
N MET A 5 -25.59 2.11 16.31
CA MET A 5 -24.82 3.20 16.90
C MET A 5 -25.29 3.57 18.33
N GLY A 6 -26.58 3.38 18.64
CA GLY A 6 -27.12 3.67 19.97
C GLY A 6 -26.71 2.68 21.07
N ARG A 7 -26.18 1.49 20.71
CA ARG A 7 -25.78 0.46 21.68
C ARG A 7 -24.34 0.61 22.21
N ARG A 8 -23.53 1.49 21.64
CA ARG A 8 -22.10 1.62 22.01
C ARG A 8 -21.87 2.48 23.27
N PHE A 9 -22.84 3.30 23.67
CA PHE A 9 -22.70 4.21 24.82
C PHE A 9 -23.12 3.62 26.18
N TYR A 10 -23.74 2.43 26.20
CA TYR A 10 -24.15 1.76 27.44
C TYR A 10 -23.81 0.27 27.36
N ARG A 11 -22.56 -0.11 27.62
CA ARG A 11 -22.25 -1.49 28.02
C ARG A 11 -21.29 -1.51 29.20
N LEU A 12 -21.90 -1.69 30.38
CA LEU A 12 -21.39 -2.58 31.42
C LEU A 12 -21.04 -3.94 30.79
N ASP A 13 -19.96 -4.53 31.29
CA ASP A 13 -19.43 -5.85 30.93
C ASP A 13 -20.49 -6.81 30.41
N THR A 14 -20.52 -6.98 29.10
CA THR A 14 -21.29 -8.03 28.44
C THR A 14 -20.35 -8.76 27.51
N MET A 15 -19.71 -9.80 28.05
CA MET A 15 -19.22 -10.90 27.23
C MET A 15 -20.39 -11.44 26.39
N PRO A 16 -20.29 -11.53 25.07
CA PRO A 16 -21.31 -12.17 24.27
C PRO A 16 -21.05 -13.68 24.25
N ALA A 17 -22.01 -14.43 24.78
CA ALA A 17 -22.20 -15.83 24.42
C ALA A 17 -22.32 -15.96 22.89
N THR A 18 -21.47 -16.82 22.31
CA THR A 18 -21.58 -17.46 20.99
C THR A 18 -22.01 -16.56 19.82
N GLY A 19 -21.02 -15.99 19.11
CA GLY A 19 -21.22 -15.50 17.74
C GLY A 19 -20.43 -14.26 17.27
N GLY A 20 -19.51 -13.71 18.07
CA GLY A 20 -18.81 -12.45 17.72
C GLY A 20 -17.28 -12.47 17.85
N GLN A 21 -16.68 -13.63 18.10
CA GLN A 21 -15.25 -13.78 18.43
C GLN A 21 -14.43 -14.53 17.37
N GLY A 22 -15.04 -14.93 16.25
CA GLY A 22 -14.36 -15.72 15.21
C GLY A 22 -13.48 -14.92 14.24
N TYR A 23 -13.41 -13.59 14.38
CA TYR A 23 -12.67 -12.71 13.44
C TYR A 23 -11.37 -12.13 14.03
N LEU A 24 -11.11 -12.30 15.33
CA LEU A 24 -9.88 -11.80 15.98
C LEU A 24 -9.11 -12.99 16.54
N ASP A 25 -8.72 -13.89 15.66
CA ASP A 25 -8.04 -15.14 15.98
C ASP A 25 -6.52 -15.06 15.74
N HIS A 26 -5.97 -13.84 15.64
CA HIS A 26 -4.55 -13.59 15.37
C HIS A 26 -4.06 -14.32 14.11
N GLY A 27 -4.88 -14.39 13.07
CA GLY A 27 -4.50 -14.95 11.77
C GLY A 27 -4.64 -16.45 11.64
N MET A 28 -5.14 -17.17 12.64
CA MET A 28 -5.28 -18.63 12.57
C MET A 28 -6.14 -19.08 11.38
N SER A 29 -7.31 -18.47 11.20
CA SER A 29 -8.17 -18.74 10.03
C SER A 29 -7.52 -18.28 8.71
N ALA A 30 -6.88 -17.10 8.71
CA ALA A 30 -6.18 -16.58 7.54
C ALA A 30 -5.07 -17.52 7.07
N GLN A 31 -4.29 -18.10 7.98
CA GLN A 31 -3.23 -19.05 7.68
C GLN A 31 -3.79 -20.36 7.10
N ILE A 32 -4.85 -20.91 7.70
CA ILE A 32 -5.52 -22.13 7.21
C ILE A 32 -6.07 -21.93 5.80
N GLU A 33 -6.62 -20.75 5.52
CA GLU A 33 -7.22 -20.40 4.23
C GLU A 33 -6.19 -19.82 3.24
N ASN A 34 -4.90 -19.79 3.60
CA ASN A 34 -3.80 -19.24 2.82
C ASN A 34 -4.07 -17.79 2.32
N LYS A 35 -4.65 -16.97 3.18
CA LYS A 35 -4.95 -15.56 2.93
C LYS A 35 -3.80 -14.68 3.38
N TRP A 36 -3.40 -13.75 2.54
CA TRP A 36 -2.34 -12.78 2.85
C TRP A 36 -2.82 -11.37 2.59
N VAL A 37 -2.42 -10.43 3.44
CA VAL A 37 -2.70 -9.01 3.26
C VAL A 37 -1.40 -8.23 3.29
N PHE A 38 -1.09 -7.58 2.16
CA PHE A 38 0.00 -6.62 2.05
C PHE A 38 -0.59 -5.20 2.05
N GLU A 39 -0.30 -4.41 3.07
CA GLU A 39 -0.71 -3.01 3.14
C GLU A 39 0.48 -2.09 2.85
N VAL A 40 0.41 -1.43 1.70
CA VAL A 40 1.52 -0.75 1.04
C VAL A 40 1.30 0.75 1.12
N ALA A 41 2.24 1.47 1.72
CA ALA A 41 2.22 2.92 1.74
C ALA A 41 3.62 3.52 1.83
N TRP A 42 3.76 4.74 1.31
CA TRP A 42 4.99 5.50 1.42
C TRP A 42 5.40 5.84 2.86
N GLU A 43 4.41 5.88 3.76
CA GLU A 43 4.57 6.31 5.15
C GLU A 43 4.74 5.14 6.14
N VAL A 44 4.81 3.89 5.68
CA VAL A 44 5.15 2.73 6.54
C VAL A 44 6.58 2.92 7.05
N VAL A 45 6.74 3.02 8.38
CA VAL A 45 8.04 3.32 9.05
C VAL A 45 8.71 4.60 8.50
N ASN A 46 7.91 5.56 8.00
CA ASN A 46 8.43 6.78 7.39
C ASN A 46 7.45 7.93 7.64
N LYS A 47 7.63 8.65 8.75
CA LYS A 47 6.68 9.68 9.17
C LYS A 47 6.79 10.95 8.31
N VAL A 48 5.93 11.05 7.31
CA VAL A 48 5.81 12.24 6.43
C VAL A 48 4.55 13.05 6.74
N GLY A 49 3.42 12.39 7.03
CA GLY A 49 2.12 13.03 7.15
C GLY A 49 1.12 12.23 7.99
N GLY A 50 -0.16 12.34 7.60
CA GLY A 50 -1.27 11.74 8.34
C GLY A 50 -1.39 10.23 8.14
N ILE A 51 -0.91 9.69 7.01
CA ILE A 51 -1.08 8.27 6.66
C ILE A 51 -0.25 7.41 7.60
N TYR A 52 0.93 7.86 8.01
CA TYR A 52 1.72 7.23 9.08
C TYR A 52 0.86 6.97 10.32
N THR A 53 0.07 7.97 10.74
CA THR A 53 -0.76 7.87 11.95
C THR A 53 -1.90 6.88 11.73
N VAL A 54 -2.57 6.92 10.57
CA VAL A 54 -3.64 5.99 10.23
C VAL A 54 -3.15 4.55 10.25
N ILE A 55 -2.04 4.26 9.57
CA ILE A 55 -1.50 2.90 9.49
C ILE A 55 -1.04 2.44 10.87
N ARG A 56 -0.29 3.29 11.60
CA ARG A 56 0.24 2.96 12.92
C ARG A 56 -0.84 2.63 13.94
N THR A 57 -1.94 3.40 13.99
CA THR A 57 -3.02 3.13 14.95
C THR A 57 -3.93 2.00 14.52
N LYS A 58 -4.05 1.73 13.21
CA LYS A 58 -4.82 0.60 12.67
C LYS A 58 -4.07 -0.74 12.80
N ALA A 59 -2.74 -0.71 12.87
CA ALA A 59 -1.91 -1.91 12.91
C ALA A 59 -2.36 -2.89 14.00
N GLN A 60 -2.62 -2.42 15.23
CA GLN A 60 -3.04 -3.26 16.35
C GLN A 60 -4.25 -4.15 16.01
N VAL A 61 -5.39 -3.53 15.64
CA VAL A 61 -6.62 -4.29 15.36
C VAL A 61 -6.47 -5.19 14.14
N THR A 62 -5.60 -4.80 13.19
CA THR A 62 -5.37 -5.61 11.98
C THR A 62 -4.52 -6.84 12.30
N SER A 63 -3.49 -6.71 13.15
CA SER A 63 -2.70 -7.83 13.65
C SER A 63 -3.52 -8.75 14.58
N GLU A 64 -4.47 -8.22 15.34
CA GLU A 64 -5.42 -9.03 16.13
C GLU A 64 -6.32 -9.91 15.23
N GLU A 65 -6.62 -9.47 14.01
CA GLU A 65 -7.38 -10.24 13.02
C GLU A 65 -6.49 -11.21 12.22
N LEU A 66 -5.37 -10.72 11.68
CA LEU A 66 -4.60 -11.41 10.64
C LEU A 66 -3.26 -11.97 11.09
N GLY A 67 -2.76 -11.60 12.28
CA GLY A 67 -1.45 -12.04 12.78
C GLY A 67 -0.33 -11.89 11.75
N ASP A 68 0.46 -12.94 11.60
CA ASP A 68 1.61 -13.00 10.68
C ASP A 68 1.22 -12.98 9.18
N GLN A 69 -0.08 -13.11 8.87
CA GLN A 69 -0.58 -13.02 7.49
C GLN A 69 -0.76 -11.55 7.03
N TYR A 70 -0.50 -10.57 7.91
CA TYR A 70 -0.56 -9.15 7.63
C TYR A 70 0.83 -8.53 7.59
N VAL A 71 1.19 -7.95 6.45
CA VAL A 71 2.50 -7.36 6.21
C VAL A 71 2.37 -5.92 5.74
N LEU A 72 3.08 -5.03 6.41
CA LEU A 72 3.19 -3.64 6.06
C LEU A 72 4.39 -3.41 5.14
N VAL A 73 4.19 -2.66 4.06
CA VAL A 73 5.20 -2.48 3.02
C VAL A 73 5.48 -1.00 2.77
N GLY A 74 6.76 -0.63 2.78
CA GLY A 74 7.18 0.76 2.59
C GLY A 74 8.58 0.93 2.00
N PRO A 75 8.97 2.17 1.69
CA PRO A 75 10.34 2.49 1.34
C PRO A 75 11.23 2.46 2.59
N TYR A 76 12.46 1.95 2.45
CA TYR A 76 13.43 1.94 3.52
C TYR A 76 14.02 3.33 3.76
N ASN A 77 13.86 3.83 4.99
CA ASN A 77 14.56 5.00 5.50
C ASN A 77 15.43 4.58 6.68
N GLU A 78 16.75 4.68 6.52
CA GLU A 78 17.71 4.22 7.53
C GLU A 78 17.53 4.88 8.90
N GLN A 79 17.19 6.17 8.93
CA GLN A 79 17.06 6.90 10.20
C GLN A 79 15.87 6.38 11.00
N HIS A 80 14.73 6.19 10.34
CA HIS A 80 13.51 5.69 10.98
C HIS A 80 13.60 4.20 11.30
N ALA A 81 14.13 3.38 10.38
CA ALA A 81 14.25 1.94 10.57
C ALA A 81 15.12 1.59 11.79
N ARG A 82 16.22 2.31 12.03
CA ARG A 82 17.08 2.10 13.21
C ARG A 82 16.38 2.30 14.54
N THR A 83 15.34 3.12 14.60
CA THR A 83 14.64 3.46 15.84
C THR A 83 13.30 2.78 15.98
N GLU A 84 12.65 2.45 14.87
CA GLU A 84 11.27 1.96 14.85
C GLU A 84 11.16 0.49 14.43
N VAL A 85 12.23 -0.14 13.93
CA VAL A 85 12.16 -1.52 13.41
C VAL A 85 13.12 -2.43 14.14
N GLU A 86 12.59 -3.56 14.59
CA GLU A 86 13.39 -4.72 14.96
C GLU A 86 13.69 -5.51 13.69
N ILE A 87 14.93 -5.40 13.20
CA ILE A 87 15.37 -6.06 11.98
C ILE A 87 15.68 -7.52 12.29
N GLU A 88 15.08 -8.43 11.52
CA GLU A 88 15.29 -9.87 11.62
C GLU A 88 15.37 -10.50 10.23
N GLU A 89 15.85 -11.74 10.18
CA GLU A 89 15.78 -12.54 8.95
C GLU A 89 14.47 -13.32 8.94
N PRO A 90 13.77 -13.38 7.79
CA PRO A 90 12.51 -14.10 7.68
C PRO A 90 12.72 -15.60 7.93
N THR A 91 11.87 -16.17 8.77
CA THR A 91 11.82 -17.62 9.02
C THR A 91 10.99 -18.35 7.97
N ASP A 92 9.99 -17.66 7.40
CA ASP A 92 9.10 -18.16 6.37
C ASP A 92 9.84 -18.36 5.03
N TYR A 93 9.60 -19.52 4.40
CA TYR A 93 10.26 -19.93 3.16
C TYR A 93 9.97 -18.99 1.99
N ALA A 94 8.73 -18.51 1.86
CA ALA A 94 8.33 -17.65 0.77
C ALA A 94 8.96 -16.25 0.89
N PHE A 95 8.94 -15.66 2.09
CA PHE A 95 9.62 -14.40 2.35
C PHE A 95 11.11 -14.50 2.09
N LYS A 96 11.78 -15.48 2.70
CA LYS A 96 13.23 -15.67 2.55
C LYS A 96 13.62 -15.85 1.09
N GLY A 97 12.95 -16.74 0.39
CA GLY A 97 13.27 -17.03 -0.99
C GLY A 97 12.99 -15.84 -1.94
N ALA A 98 11.92 -15.08 -1.72
CA ALA A 98 11.63 -13.88 -2.51
C ALA A 98 12.66 -12.78 -2.26
N ILE A 99 13.01 -12.53 -1.00
CA ILE A 99 14.05 -11.56 -0.62
C ILE A 99 15.41 -11.97 -1.18
N ASP A 100 15.78 -13.25 -1.14
CA ASP A 100 17.06 -13.75 -1.66
C ASP A 100 17.19 -13.53 -3.17
N VAL A 101 16.09 -13.66 -3.93
CA VAL A 101 16.08 -13.31 -5.37
C VAL A 101 16.41 -11.83 -5.54
N LEU A 102 15.69 -10.93 -4.88
CA LEU A 102 15.95 -9.49 -4.99
C LEU A 102 17.39 -9.12 -4.55
N LYS A 103 17.87 -9.71 -3.45
CA LYS A 103 19.25 -9.55 -2.97
C LYS A 103 20.27 -10.01 -4.01
N SER A 104 20.00 -11.08 -4.77
CA SER A 104 20.90 -11.57 -5.83
C SER A 104 21.06 -10.58 -7.00
N PHE A 105 20.09 -9.69 -7.20
CA PHE A 105 20.16 -8.57 -8.15
C PHE A 105 20.69 -7.27 -7.51
N GLY A 106 21.22 -7.34 -6.28
CA GLY A 106 21.74 -6.19 -5.55
C GLY A 106 20.66 -5.28 -4.94
N ILE A 107 19.39 -5.70 -4.95
CA ILE A 107 18.29 -4.94 -4.35
C ILE A 107 18.24 -5.26 -2.86
N ARG A 108 18.41 -4.24 -2.03
CA ARG A 108 18.40 -4.39 -0.58
C ARG A 108 16.96 -4.30 -0.06
N VAL A 109 16.55 -5.35 0.65
CA VAL A 109 15.23 -5.46 1.29
C VAL A 109 15.45 -5.73 2.77
N ILE A 110 14.74 -4.99 3.62
CA ILE A 110 14.78 -5.12 5.07
C ILE A 110 13.47 -5.77 5.49
N TYR A 111 13.59 -6.88 6.21
CA TYR A 111 12.48 -7.57 6.85
C TYR A 111 12.60 -7.35 8.36
N GLY A 112 11.46 -7.26 9.04
CA GLY A 112 11.45 -7.06 10.48
C GLY A 112 10.07 -6.81 11.04
N HIS A 113 10.04 -6.27 12.25
CA HIS A 113 8.80 -5.90 12.94
C HIS A 113 8.80 -4.42 13.31
N TRP A 114 7.67 -3.75 13.09
CA TRP A 114 7.50 -2.36 13.52
C TRP A 114 7.22 -2.31 15.02
N LEU A 115 8.05 -1.58 15.76
CA LEU A 115 7.98 -1.37 17.22
C LEU A 115 6.81 -0.45 17.62
N ILE A 116 5.59 -0.90 17.34
CA ILE A 116 4.31 -0.26 17.65
C ILE A 116 3.32 -1.28 18.21
N GLU A 117 2.16 -0.81 18.69
CA GLU A 117 1.07 -1.70 19.11
C GLU A 117 0.61 -2.58 17.93
N GLY A 118 0.54 -3.89 18.15
CA GLY A 118 0.27 -4.90 17.13
C GLY A 118 1.51 -5.60 16.57
N TYR A 119 2.71 -5.06 16.82
CA TYR A 119 4.00 -5.63 16.38
C TYR A 119 3.96 -6.24 14.96
N PRO A 120 3.47 -5.49 13.94
CA PRO A 120 3.24 -6.05 12.62
C PRO A 120 4.56 -6.30 11.88
N THR A 121 4.58 -7.34 11.05
CA THR A 121 5.68 -7.58 10.11
C THR A 121 5.78 -6.43 9.11
N VAL A 122 6.99 -5.98 8.84
CA VAL A 122 7.31 -4.94 7.86
C VAL A 122 8.30 -5.44 6.81
N LEU A 123 8.08 -5.01 5.57
CA LEU A 123 8.97 -5.19 4.45
C LEU A 123 9.34 -3.81 3.87
N LEU A 124 10.61 -3.42 4.01
CA LEU A 124 11.10 -2.12 3.62
C LEU A 124 12.11 -2.23 2.47
N PHE A 125 11.85 -1.54 1.37
CA PHE A 125 12.67 -1.60 0.16
C PHE A 125 13.61 -0.41 0.04
N ASP A 126 14.92 -0.67 -0.10
CA ASP A 126 15.90 0.37 -0.40
C ASP A 126 15.80 0.76 -1.87
N ILE A 127 15.05 1.82 -2.15
CA ILE A 127 14.86 2.40 -3.50
C ILE A 127 16.22 2.70 -4.17
N GLY A 128 17.19 3.21 -3.40
CA GLY A 128 18.51 3.56 -3.91
C GLY A 128 19.21 2.38 -4.57
N SER A 129 19.08 1.18 -3.96
CA SER A 129 19.71 -0.05 -4.46
C SER A 129 19.19 -0.53 -5.83
N ALA A 130 17.99 -0.09 -6.25
CA ALA A 130 17.37 -0.45 -7.52
C ALA A 130 17.43 0.68 -8.58
N SER A 131 18.09 1.80 -8.30
CA SER A 131 18.16 2.98 -9.18
C SER A 131 18.71 2.68 -10.58
N TRP A 132 19.56 1.65 -10.71
CA TRP A 132 20.14 1.23 -11.98
C TRP A 132 19.11 0.68 -12.99
N LYS A 133 17.93 0.27 -12.52
CA LYS A 133 16.80 -0.18 -13.36
C LYS A 133 15.86 0.95 -13.79
N LEU A 134 16.07 2.19 -13.31
CA LEU A 134 15.10 3.28 -13.47
C LEU A 134 14.72 3.54 -14.94
N ASP A 135 15.70 3.64 -15.85
CA ASP A 135 15.42 3.95 -17.26
C ASP A 135 14.66 2.82 -17.96
N GLU A 136 14.99 1.55 -17.63
CA GLU A 136 14.28 0.37 -18.12
C GLU A 136 12.82 0.38 -17.66
N TRP A 137 12.58 0.62 -16.36
CA TRP A 137 11.24 0.64 -15.79
C TRP A 137 10.42 1.85 -16.21
N LYS A 138 11.05 3.00 -16.50
CA LYS A 138 10.36 4.13 -17.13
C LYS A 138 9.84 3.78 -18.51
N HIS A 139 10.68 3.12 -19.31
CA HIS A 139 10.30 2.69 -20.65
C HIS A 139 9.18 1.63 -20.58
N ASP A 140 9.31 0.63 -19.72
CA ASP A 140 8.26 -0.37 -19.49
C ASP A 140 6.95 0.28 -19.05
N PHE A 141 7.00 1.18 -18.06
CA PHE A 141 5.83 1.85 -17.52
C PHE A 141 5.10 2.68 -18.57
N TRP A 142 5.85 3.41 -19.41
CA TRP A 142 5.29 4.13 -20.56
C TRP A 142 4.59 3.17 -21.52
N ASN A 143 5.20 2.03 -21.87
CA ASN A 143 4.61 1.11 -22.83
C ASN A 143 3.29 0.49 -22.35
N VAL A 144 3.17 0.22 -21.04
CA VAL A 144 1.96 -0.40 -20.48
C VAL A 144 0.89 0.61 -20.09
N THR A 145 1.22 1.87 -19.82
CA THR A 145 0.26 2.88 -19.32
C THR A 145 0.11 4.14 -20.17
N ASN A 146 1.08 4.44 -21.05
CA ASN A 146 1.27 5.74 -21.70
C ASN A 146 1.42 6.91 -20.71
N ILE A 147 1.95 6.67 -19.51
CA ILE A 147 2.26 7.69 -18.51
C ILE A 147 3.77 7.92 -18.48
N GLY A 148 4.20 9.13 -18.85
CA GLY A 148 5.60 9.53 -18.87
C GLY A 148 6.03 10.16 -17.54
N ILE A 149 7.21 9.79 -17.04
CA ILE A 149 7.76 10.34 -15.79
C ILE A 149 8.98 11.23 -16.10
N PRO A 150 8.90 12.54 -15.83
CA PRO A 150 10.01 13.47 -16.03
C PRO A 150 11.30 13.02 -15.32
N HIS A 151 12.46 13.19 -15.96
CA HIS A 151 13.75 12.78 -15.38
C HIS A 151 14.08 13.49 -14.06
N LEU A 152 13.72 14.77 -13.95
CA LEU A 152 14.04 15.59 -12.78
C LEU A 152 13.07 15.39 -11.60
N ASP A 153 11.94 14.70 -11.80
CA ASP A 153 10.98 14.43 -10.71
C ASP A 153 11.44 13.22 -9.91
N ARG A 154 12.27 13.46 -8.90
CA ARG A 154 12.80 12.43 -8.02
C ARG A 154 11.71 11.66 -7.28
N GLU A 155 10.67 12.33 -6.80
CA GLU A 155 9.58 11.66 -6.06
C GLU A 155 8.88 10.65 -6.96
N CYS A 156 8.56 11.02 -8.21
CA CYS A 156 7.96 10.08 -9.15
C CYS A 156 8.93 8.95 -9.53
N ASN A 157 10.22 9.25 -9.72
CA ASN A 157 11.22 8.21 -9.97
C ASN A 157 11.31 7.20 -8.82
N ASP A 158 11.32 7.69 -7.58
CA ASP A 158 11.42 6.86 -6.39
C ASP A 158 10.14 6.00 -6.22
N THR A 159 8.95 6.56 -6.48
CA THR A 159 7.67 5.80 -6.47
C THR A 159 7.62 4.73 -7.56
N LEU A 160 8.21 5.01 -8.73
CA LEU A 160 8.30 4.04 -9.81
C LEU A 160 9.15 2.84 -9.37
N ILE A 161 10.37 3.10 -8.90
CA ILE A 161 11.27 2.07 -8.41
C ILE A 161 10.60 1.26 -7.29
N PHE A 162 9.99 1.92 -6.32
CA PHE A 162 9.28 1.27 -5.22
C PHE A 162 8.18 0.32 -5.72
N GLY A 163 7.32 0.77 -6.63
CA GLY A 163 6.24 -0.04 -7.19
C GLY A 163 6.76 -1.25 -7.96
N TYR A 164 7.81 -1.10 -8.76
CA TYR A 164 8.42 -2.20 -9.52
C TYR A 164 9.08 -3.24 -8.61
N VAL A 165 9.85 -2.79 -7.62
CA VAL A 165 10.52 -3.69 -6.66
C VAL A 165 9.49 -4.45 -5.84
N PHE A 166 8.45 -3.79 -5.34
CA PHE A 166 7.39 -4.47 -4.60
C PHE A 166 6.64 -5.48 -5.47
N THR A 167 6.31 -5.12 -6.71
CA THR A 167 5.61 -6.05 -7.63
C THR A 167 6.46 -7.27 -7.92
N TRP A 168 7.77 -7.09 -8.15
CA TRP A 168 8.69 -8.21 -8.35
C TRP A 168 8.79 -9.11 -7.10
N PHE A 169 8.90 -8.52 -5.91
CA PHE A 169 8.82 -9.27 -4.67
C PHE A 169 7.52 -10.08 -4.57
N LEU A 170 6.39 -9.47 -4.90
CA LEU A 170 5.07 -10.08 -4.81
C LEU A 170 4.91 -11.27 -5.77
N GLU A 171 5.44 -11.17 -6.99
CA GLU A 171 5.51 -12.27 -7.97
C GLU A 171 6.32 -13.46 -7.41
N GLU A 172 7.50 -13.18 -6.86
CA GLU A 172 8.38 -14.21 -6.29
C GLU A 172 7.81 -14.83 -5.01
N PHE A 173 7.11 -14.04 -4.19
CA PHE A 173 6.41 -14.49 -3.00
C PHE A 173 5.22 -15.37 -3.37
N TYR A 174 4.34 -14.90 -4.27
CA TYR A 174 3.18 -15.65 -4.74
C TYR A 174 3.59 -17.04 -5.25
N ARG A 175 4.59 -17.09 -6.12
CA ARG A 175 5.08 -18.34 -6.70
C ARG A 175 5.52 -19.35 -5.62
N ARG A 176 6.23 -18.89 -4.59
CA ARG A 176 6.72 -19.75 -3.50
C ARG A 176 5.61 -20.24 -2.59
N VAL A 177 4.67 -19.37 -2.25
CA VAL A 177 3.50 -19.79 -1.48
C VAL A 177 2.67 -20.79 -2.27
N GLU A 178 2.49 -20.58 -3.57
CA GLU A 178 1.79 -21.51 -4.44
C GLU A 178 2.49 -22.88 -4.50
N GLU A 179 3.82 -22.90 -4.62
CA GLU A 179 4.63 -24.12 -4.61
C GLU A 179 4.55 -24.88 -3.28
N GLU A 180 4.52 -24.19 -2.13
CA GLU A 180 4.56 -24.82 -0.79
C GLU A 180 3.16 -25.16 -0.24
N ARG A 181 2.18 -24.26 -0.41
CA ARG A 181 0.88 -24.27 0.29
C ARG A 181 -0.32 -24.31 -0.66
N GLY A 182 -0.08 -24.31 -1.97
CA GLY A 182 -1.11 -24.17 -3.00
C GLY A 182 -1.54 -22.72 -3.20
N ARG A 183 -2.50 -22.51 -4.10
CA ARG A 183 -2.92 -21.17 -4.57
C ARG A 183 -3.25 -20.22 -3.40
N PRO A 184 -2.48 -19.14 -3.18
CA PRO A 184 -2.75 -18.18 -2.13
C PRO A 184 -3.87 -17.20 -2.51
N LEU A 185 -4.52 -16.65 -1.49
CA LEU A 185 -5.50 -15.57 -1.62
C LEU A 185 -4.86 -14.27 -1.12
N ILE A 186 -4.24 -13.52 -2.02
CA ILE A 186 -3.50 -12.31 -1.65
C ILE A 186 -4.35 -11.06 -1.91
N VAL A 187 -4.42 -10.18 -0.90
CA VAL A 187 -4.93 -8.81 -1.03
C VAL A 187 -3.75 -7.85 -0.87
N ALA A 188 -3.54 -6.98 -1.87
CA ALA A 188 -2.60 -5.88 -1.80
C ALA A 188 -3.38 -4.55 -1.72
N GLN A 189 -3.30 -3.89 -0.57
CA GLN A 189 -3.95 -2.61 -0.32
C GLN A 189 -2.94 -1.47 -0.40
N PHE A 190 -3.19 -0.51 -1.27
CA PHE A 190 -2.27 0.59 -1.57
C PHE A 190 -2.85 1.92 -1.11
N HIS A 191 -2.05 2.69 -0.37
CA HIS A 191 -2.43 4.01 0.12
C HIS A 191 -1.73 5.11 -0.66
N GLU A 192 -2.54 5.98 -1.25
CA GLU A 192 -2.14 7.11 -2.11
C GLU A 192 -1.36 6.75 -3.38
N TRP A 193 -1.28 7.73 -4.28
CA TRP A 193 -0.61 7.61 -5.58
C TRP A 193 0.88 7.22 -5.47
N LEU A 194 1.55 7.57 -4.36
CA LEU A 194 2.95 7.21 -4.10
C LEU A 194 3.18 5.69 -4.05
N ALA A 195 2.18 4.92 -3.61
CA ALA A 195 2.20 3.45 -3.64
C ALA A 195 1.49 2.87 -4.89
N GLY A 196 0.78 3.72 -5.65
CA GLY A 196 -0.12 3.30 -6.73
C GLY A 196 0.54 2.60 -7.91
N VAL A 197 1.84 2.80 -8.13
CA VAL A 197 2.58 2.11 -9.21
C VAL A 197 2.52 0.59 -9.04
N GLY A 198 2.71 0.08 -7.83
CA GLY A 198 2.65 -1.36 -7.56
C GLY A 198 1.27 -1.94 -7.92
N LEU A 199 0.19 -1.21 -7.62
CA LEU A 199 -1.17 -1.60 -7.96
C LEU A 199 -1.36 -1.69 -9.48
N ILE A 200 -0.93 -0.64 -10.19
CA ILE A 200 -1.01 -0.58 -11.66
C ILE A 200 -0.31 -1.79 -12.26
N LEU A 201 0.91 -2.10 -11.80
CA LEU A 201 1.69 -3.23 -12.29
C LEU A 201 1.05 -4.58 -11.97
N CYS A 202 0.51 -4.77 -10.77
CA CYS A 202 -0.25 -5.99 -10.43
C CYS A 202 -1.38 -6.26 -11.45
N ARG A 203 -2.03 -5.19 -11.92
CA ARG A 203 -3.16 -5.27 -12.84
C ARG A 203 -2.75 -5.41 -14.29
N THR A 204 -1.72 -4.68 -14.74
CA THR A 204 -1.23 -4.74 -16.13
C THR A 204 -0.46 -6.02 -16.42
N ARG A 205 0.18 -6.62 -15.39
CA ARG A 205 0.86 -7.92 -15.48
C ARG A 205 -0.04 -9.12 -15.20
N HIS A 206 -1.32 -8.88 -14.90
CA HIS A 206 -2.31 -9.92 -14.59
C HIS A 206 -1.88 -10.85 -13.44
N LEU A 207 -1.33 -10.27 -12.37
CA LEU A 207 -1.04 -11.05 -11.16
C LEU A 207 -2.34 -11.50 -10.50
N ASP A 208 -2.35 -12.71 -9.95
CA ASP A 208 -3.48 -13.27 -9.22
C ASP A 208 -3.56 -12.73 -7.79
N VAL A 209 -3.71 -11.41 -7.70
CA VAL A 209 -3.74 -10.64 -6.44
C VAL A 209 -4.93 -9.68 -6.49
N ALA A 210 -5.77 -9.71 -5.45
CA ALA A 210 -6.83 -8.72 -5.27
C ALA A 210 -6.21 -7.38 -4.85
N THR A 211 -6.67 -6.27 -5.43
CA THR A 211 -6.06 -4.95 -5.20
C THR A 211 -7.06 -3.94 -4.67
N VAL A 212 -6.67 -3.24 -3.61
CA VAL A 212 -7.45 -2.15 -3.00
C VAL A 212 -6.67 -0.86 -3.14
N PHE A 213 -7.30 0.22 -3.60
CA PHE A 213 -6.71 1.56 -3.60
C PHE A 213 -7.46 2.46 -2.64
N THR A 214 -6.73 3.12 -1.75
CA THR A 214 -7.29 4.07 -0.79
C THR A 214 -6.61 5.42 -0.97
N THR A 215 -7.38 6.42 -1.38
CA THR A 215 -6.92 7.82 -1.37
C THR A 215 -7.44 8.52 -0.10
N HIS A 216 -6.55 9.23 0.57
CA HIS A 216 -6.84 10.04 1.75
C HIS A 216 -7.17 11.48 1.35
N ALA A 217 -6.68 11.94 0.21
CA ALA A 217 -7.13 13.14 -0.48
C ALA A 217 -6.68 13.12 -1.94
N THR A 218 -7.45 13.73 -2.84
CA THR A 218 -7.08 13.82 -4.24
C THR A 218 -5.99 14.87 -4.49
N LEU A 219 -5.05 14.55 -5.38
CA LEU A 219 -3.94 15.44 -5.76
C LEU A 219 -4.48 16.79 -6.25
N LEU A 220 -5.42 16.78 -7.21
CA LEU A 220 -6.03 18.00 -7.74
C LEU A 220 -6.87 18.74 -6.69
N GLY A 221 -7.60 18.04 -5.83
CA GLY A 221 -8.42 18.67 -4.79
C GLY A 221 -7.59 19.55 -3.85
N ARG A 222 -6.41 19.08 -3.42
CA ARG A 222 -5.49 19.89 -2.60
C ARG A 222 -5.05 21.17 -3.32
N HIS A 223 -4.67 21.07 -4.59
CA HIS A 223 -4.20 22.21 -5.36
C HIS A 223 -5.30 23.22 -5.72
N LEU A 224 -6.51 22.75 -6.02
CA LEU A 224 -7.64 23.61 -6.35
C LEU A 224 -8.15 24.37 -5.14
N CYS A 225 -8.31 23.71 -3.98
CA CYS A 225 -8.71 24.38 -2.74
C CYS A 225 -7.72 25.47 -2.28
N ALA A 226 -6.42 25.29 -2.55
CA ALA A 226 -5.41 26.30 -2.24
C ALA A 226 -5.50 27.56 -3.15
N GLY A 227 -6.12 27.43 -4.33
CA GLY A 227 -6.23 28.50 -5.34
C GLY A 227 -7.38 29.48 -5.11
N ALA A 228 -8.06 29.45 -3.96
CA ALA A 228 -9.23 30.29 -3.63
C ALA A 228 -10.38 30.22 -4.66
N VAL A 229 -10.50 29.10 -5.38
CA VAL A 229 -11.65 28.83 -6.25
C VAL A 229 -12.79 28.22 -5.44
N ASP A 230 -14.03 28.48 -5.87
CA ASP A 230 -15.20 27.83 -5.32
C ASP A 230 -15.25 26.37 -5.79
N PHE A 231 -14.51 25.51 -5.10
CA PHE A 231 -14.19 24.16 -5.53
C PHE A 231 -15.42 23.24 -5.60
N TYR A 232 -16.12 23.07 -4.48
CA TYR A 232 -17.22 22.10 -4.38
C TYR A 232 -18.43 22.44 -5.27
N ASN A 233 -18.68 23.72 -5.55
CA ASN A 233 -19.79 24.14 -6.41
C ASN A 233 -19.48 24.07 -7.91
N ASN A 234 -18.23 23.76 -8.30
CA ASN A 234 -17.79 23.75 -9.69
C ASN A 234 -17.02 22.48 -10.07
N LEU A 235 -17.15 21.40 -9.29
CA LEU A 235 -16.42 20.13 -9.50
C LEU A 235 -16.54 19.60 -10.94
N ASP A 236 -17.74 19.66 -11.52
CA ASP A 236 -18.06 19.20 -12.86
C ASP A 236 -17.54 20.12 -13.98
N LYS A 237 -17.08 21.33 -13.65
CA LYS A 237 -16.64 22.35 -14.60
C LYS A 237 -15.13 22.39 -14.80
N PHE A 238 -14.36 21.69 -13.96
CA PHE A 238 -12.91 21.68 -14.07
C PHE A 238 -12.44 20.78 -15.20
N GLN A 239 -11.54 21.31 -16.04
CA GLN A 239 -10.82 20.53 -17.05
C GLN A 239 -9.59 19.89 -16.39
N LEU A 240 -9.77 18.68 -15.84
CA LEU A 240 -8.78 18.03 -14.97
C LEU A 240 -7.36 17.97 -15.58
N ASP A 241 -7.26 17.57 -16.86
CA ASP A 241 -5.97 17.45 -17.55
C ASP A 241 -5.25 18.80 -17.66
N ARG A 242 -6.00 19.87 -17.94
CA ARG A 242 -5.47 21.23 -17.99
C ARG A 242 -5.06 21.71 -16.60
N GLU A 243 -5.90 21.51 -15.59
CA GLU A 243 -5.59 21.92 -14.21
C GLU A 243 -4.31 21.24 -13.68
N ALA A 244 -4.10 19.97 -14.03
CA ALA A 244 -2.89 19.24 -13.67
C ALA A 244 -1.67 19.67 -14.52
N GLY A 245 -1.87 19.91 -15.81
CA GLY A 245 -0.83 20.39 -16.73
C GLY A 245 -0.30 21.78 -16.37
N ASP A 246 -1.20 22.73 -16.12
CA ASP A 246 -0.87 24.12 -15.75
C ASP A 246 -0.07 24.19 -14.44
N ARG A 247 -0.21 23.17 -13.58
CA ARG A 247 0.53 23.04 -12.30
C ARG A 247 1.75 22.14 -12.37
N GLN A 248 2.09 21.60 -13.54
CA GLN A 248 3.22 20.69 -13.76
C GLN A 248 3.16 19.40 -12.91
N ILE A 249 1.94 18.93 -12.62
CA ILE A 249 1.68 17.70 -11.86
C ILE A 249 0.91 16.65 -12.68
N TYR A 250 0.83 16.83 -14.00
CA TYR A 250 0.04 15.97 -14.89
C TYR A 250 0.40 14.48 -14.77
N HIS A 251 1.69 14.14 -14.73
CA HIS A 251 2.14 12.76 -14.57
C HIS A 251 1.71 12.16 -13.22
N ARG A 252 1.79 12.92 -12.13
CA ARG A 252 1.32 12.50 -10.79
C ARG A 252 -0.19 12.28 -10.77
N TYR A 253 -0.94 13.19 -11.38
CA TYR A 253 -2.39 13.08 -11.57
C TYR A 253 -2.75 11.82 -12.37
N CYS A 254 -2.04 11.54 -13.46
CA CYS A 254 -2.25 10.34 -14.25
C CYS A 254 -1.96 9.06 -13.44
N MET A 255 -0.91 9.05 -12.62
CA MET A 255 -0.59 7.91 -11.75
C MET A 255 -1.69 7.68 -10.70
N GLU A 256 -2.17 8.73 -10.03
CA GLU A 256 -3.30 8.64 -9.08
C GLU A 256 -4.55 8.08 -9.76
N ARG A 257 -4.93 8.68 -10.90
CA ARG A 257 -6.11 8.28 -11.67
C ARG A 257 -6.00 6.85 -12.19
N ALA A 258 -4.84 6.45 -12.69
CA ALA A 258 -4.59 5.10 -13.18
C ALA A 258 -4.70 4.08 -12.05
N ALA A 259 -4.11 4.36 -10.88
CA ALA A 259 -4.22 3.47 -9.72
C ALA A 259 -5.67 3.30 -9.25
N ALA A 260 -6.43 4.39 -9.16
CA ALA A 260 -7.85 4.34 -8.79
C ALA A 260 -8.70 3.53 -9.77
N ASN A 261 -8.52 3.72 -11.08
CA ASN A 261 -9.29 3.01 -12.11
C ASN A 261 -8.84 1.54 -12.27
N ALA A 262 -7.57 1.24 -11.99
CA ALA A 262 -7.05 -0.11 -12.04
C ALA A 262 -7.35 -0.92 -10.77
N ALA A 263 -7.82 -0.33 -9.68
CA ALA A 263 -8.09 -1.10 -8.46
C ALA A 263 -9.25 -2.08 -8.65
N HIS A 264 -9.24 -3.21 -7.95
CA HIS A 264 -10.46 -4.04 -7.83
C HIS A 264 -11.48 -3.37 -6.91
N VAL A 265 -10.98 -2.74 -5.84
CA VAL A 265 -11.79 -1.95 -4.90
C VAL A 265 -11.14 -0.58 -4.72
N PHE A 266 -11.90 0.48 -4.93
CA PHE A 266 -11.48 1.85 -4.66
C PHE A 266 -12.21 2.39 -3.43
N THR A 267 -11.47 3.01 -2.52
CA THR A 267 -12.02 3.59 -1.28
C THR A 267 -11.45 4.98 -1.03
N THR A 268 -12.20 5.77 -0.27
CA THR A 268 -11.79 7.07 0.24
C THR A 268 -12.03 7.11 1.75
N VAL A 269 -11.30 7.95 2.47
CA VAL A 269 -11.43 8.05 3.94
C VAL A 269 -12.62 8.90 4.40
N SER A 270 -13.35 9.53 3.48
CA SER A 270 -14.50 10.36 3.81
C SER A 270 -15.48 10.48 2.63
N ASP A 271 -16.76 10.64 2.95
CA ASP A 271 -17.83 10.83 1.96
C ASP A 271 -17.63 12.05 1.06
N ILE A 272 -16.93 13.09 1.55
CA ILE A 272 -16.64 14.28 0.74
C ILE A 272 -15.50 14.05 -0.25
N THR A 273 -14.65 13.05 0.01
CA THR A 273 -13.56 12.67 -0.90
C THR A 273 -14.00 11.64 -1.93
N GLY A 274 -15.00 10.80 -1.59
CA GLY A 274 -15.60 9.79 -2.49
C GLY A 274 -16.56 10.40 -3.50
#